data_AF-A0A3L9Y138-F1
#
_entry.id   AF-A0A3L9Y138-F1
#
_cell.length_a   1.000
_cell.length_b   1.000
_cell.length_c   1.000
_cell.angle_alpha   90.00
_cell.angle_beta   90.00
_cell.angle_gamma   90.00
#
_symmetry.space_group_name_H-M   'P 1'
#
loop_
_entity.id
_entity.type
_entity.pdbx_description
1 polymer ?
#
loop_
_entity_poly.entity_id
_entity_poly.type
_entity_poly.pdbx_seq_one_letter_code
_entity_poly.pdbx_strand_id
1 'polypeptide(L)'
;MIRASSQAPTASTFPKRQHCPQEYSDGTRRPDRRSQPPSSHGREQTAPYDPDLHQQFEDRTAEFIAASQKWLDLPEITEEAHAQALTDQIDGLRKLFKKVDEARTEAKAPHLAAGKAVDDAFGPIKKRLEVCANELKKKFEPWMVAQRQKAEAEERARRKEADRQRREAEEAVRKAQAENNLAAKFEAEEKAKAAAEAEKLAKQRIDTNAKSATGSGRTIALRTVHEVEIVNINLLFMHYRDRPEVAELLHRLALADVRAKDVDHRKIPGIVINKKSRSQLDGKASEIPARQTD
;
A
#
# COMPACT_ATOMS: atom_id res chain seq x y z
N MET A 1 -28.03 -76.93 -9.30
CA MET A 1 -27.93 -76.42 -10.69
C MET A 1 -28.47 -74.99 -10.64
N ILE A 2 -27.77 -73.89 -10.99
CA ILE A 2 -26.52 -73.66 -11.76
C ILE A 2 -25.68 -72.53 -11.08
N ARG A 3 -24.41 -72.38 -11.47
CA ARG A 3 -23.41 -71.38 -10.98
C ARG A 3 -23.33 -70.12 -11.87
N ALA A 4 -23.10 -68.97 -11.24
CA ALA A 4 -22.08 -67.91 -11.49
C ALA A 4 -21.87 -67.20 -12.86
N SER A 5 -21.39 -65.95 -12.78
CA SER A 5 -20.76 -65.10 -13.84
C SER A 5 -21.72 -64.65 -14.97
N SER A 6 -21.54 -63.59 -15.76
CA SER A 6 -20.58 -62.46 -15.87
C SER A 6 -21.26 -61.34 -16.74
N GLN A 7 -20.74 -60.15 -17.13
CA GLN A 7 -19.43 -59.49 -17.02
C GLN A 7 -19.60 -57.95 -17.03
N ALA A 8 -18.58 -57.15 -17.45
CA ALA A 8 -18.61 -55.68 -17.60
C ALA A 8 -18.70 -55.22 -19.08
N PRO A 9 -19.14 -53.97 -19.39
CA PRO A 9 -19.15 -53.45 -20.75
C PRO A 9 -17.73 -53.14 -21.27
N THR A 10 -17.45 -53.56 -22.51
CA THR A 10 -16.13 -53.46 -23.15
C THR A 10 -15.95 -52.16 -23.94
N ALA A 11 -14.71 -51.66 -23.95
CA ALA A 11 -14.30 -50.52 -24.77
C ALA A 11 -14.20 -50.89 -26.26
N SER A 12 -14.69 -50.03 -27.15
CA SER A 12 -14.54 -50.16 -28.59
C SER A 12 -13.40 -49.27 -29.09
N THR A 13 -12.25 -49.88 -29.36
CA THR A 13 -11.09 -49.26 -30.02
C THR A 13 -11.37 -49.13 -31.52
N PHE A 14 -11.11 -47.96 -32.12
CA PHE A 14 -11.02 -47.80 -33.58
C PHE A 14 -9.57 -47.41 -33.99
N PRO A 15 -9.04 -47.92 -35.12
CA PRO A 15 -7.59 -48.00 -35.31
C PRO A 15 -6.95 -46.81 -36.06
N LYS A 16 -5.61 -46.77 -35.94
CA LYS A 16 -4.67 -45.81 -36.53
C LYS A 16 -4.91 -45.56 -38.03
N ARG A 17 -4.88 -44.29 -38.46
CA ARG A 17 -4.37 -43.91 -39.80
C ARG A 17 -2.90 -43.49 -39.71
N GLN A 18 -2.18 -43.75 -40.80
CA GLN A 18 -0.73 -43.66 -40.89
C GLN A 18 -0.22 -42.23 -41.15
N HIS A 19 1.10 -42.09 -41.05
CA HIS A 19 1.86 -40.85 -40.97
C HIS A 19 2.31 -40.36 -42.36
N CYS A 20 2.14 -39.07 -42.68
CA CYS A 20 2.85 -38.34 -43.74
C CYS A 20 2.56 -36.82 -43.63
N PRO A 21 3.40 -35.92 -44.17
CA PRO A 21 4.46 -35.38 -43.31
C PRO A 21 4.43 -33.86 -43.07
N GLN A 22 5.27 -33.48 -42.13
CA GLN A 22 5.81 -32.17 -41.80
C GLN A 22 5.98 -31.17 -42.96
N GLU A 23 5.26 -30.05 -42.90
CA GLU A 23 5.76 -28.75 -43.34
C GLU A 23 5.49 -27.69 -42.24
N TYR A 24 6.51 -26.88 -41.96
CA TYR A 24 6.51 -25.79 -40.98
C TYR A 24 6.32 -24.47 -41.74
N SER A 25 6.03 -23.39 -41.00
CA SER A 25 5.94 -21.99 -41.48
C SER A 25 4.96 -21.68 -42.63
N ASP A 26 3.86 -21.00 -42.31
CA ASP A 26 3.85 -19.54 -42.53
C ASP A 26 2.90 -18.83 -41.54
N GLY A 27 3.24 -17.60 -41.15
CA GLY A 27 2.62 -16.88 -40.05
C GLY A 27 1.75 -15.71 -40.48
N THR A 28 0.43 -15.92 -40.66
CA THR A 28 -0.56 -14.82 -40.63
C THR A 28 -1.91 -15.26 -40.02
N ARG A 29 -1.99 -15.26 -38.69
CA ARG A 29 -3.28 -15.35 -37.99
C ARG A 29 -4.04 -14.02 -38.19
N ARG A 30 -4.99 -13.97 -39.14
CA ARG A 30 -5.81 -12.76 -39.42
C ARG A 30 -6.46 -12.25 -38.13
N PRO A 31 -6.22 -11.00 -37.70
CA PRO A 31 -6.91 -10.45 -36.53
C PRO A 31 -8.38 -10.17 -36.87
N ASP A 32 -9.27 -10.52 -35.93
CA ASP A 32 -10.68 -10.20 -36.01
C ASP A 32 -10.88 -8.68 -36.05
N ARG A 33 -11.63 -8.17 -37.03
CA ARG A 33 -11.92 -6.73 -37.18
C ARG A 33 -13.09 -6.25 -36.30
N ARG A 34 -13.72 -7.10 -35.49
CA ARG A 34 -14.98 -6.77 -34.77
C ARG A 34 -14.84 -6.45 -33.28
N SER A 35 -13.66 -6.05 -32.80
CA SER A 35 -13.45 -5.67 -31.40
C SER A 35 -12.57 -4.43 -31.19
N GLN A 36 -12.66 -3.43 -32.07
CA GLN A 36 -12.27 -2.07 -31.71
C GLN A 36 -13.51 -1.33 -31.19
N PRO A 37 -13.51 -0.76 -29.96
CA PRO A 37 -14.57 0.14 -29.55
C PRO A 37 -14.57 1.35 -30.51
N PRO A 38 -15.74 1.95 -30.83
CA PRO A 38 -15.78 3.09 -31.72
C PRO A 38 -14.90 4.20 -31.16
N SER A 39 -13.90 4.62 -31.94
CA SER A 39 -13.06 5.76 -31.60
C SER A 39 -13.97 6.96 -31.35
N SER A 40 -13.78 7.63 -30.21
CA SER A 40 -14.58 8.79 -29.84
C SER A 40 -14.46 9.84 -30.95
N HIS A 41 -15.56 10.07 -31.67
CA HIS A 41 -15.55 10.93 -32.84
C HIS A 41 -15.22 12.37 -32.42
N GLY A 42 -14.13 12.91 -32.96
CA GLY A 42 -13.86 14.34 -33.14
C GLY A 42 -14.37 15.29 -32.06
N ARG A 43 -13.85 15.18 -30.83
CA ARG A 43 -13.47 16.41 -30.13
C ARG A 43 -12.00 16.60 -30.41
N GLU A 44 -11.66 17.68 -31.11
CA GLU A 44 -10.28 18.14 -31.20
C GLU A 44 -9.80 18.33 -29.77
N GLN A 45 -8.83 17.50 -29.36
CA GLN A 45 -8.28 17.56 -28.01
C GLN A 45 -7.24 18.68 -27.97
N THR A 46 -7.73 19.91 -28.12
CA THR A 46 -6.94 21.12 -27.98
C THR A 46 -6.27 21.11 -26.61
N ALA A 47 -5.01 21.53 -26.56
CA ALA A 47 -4.27 21.57 -25.31
C ALA A 47 -5.01 22.46 -24.29
N PRO A 48 -4.98 22.13 -22.98
CA PRO A 48 -5.61 22.95 -21.93
C PRO A 48 -4.81 24.23 -21.61
N TYR A 49 -3.98 24.68 -22.55
CA TYR A 49 -3.12 25.85 -22.53
C TYR A 49 -2.87 26.28 -23.99
N ASP A 50 -2.49 27.54 -24.19
CA ASP A 50 -2.10 28.07 -25.50
C ASP A 50 -0.72 27.50 -25.90
N PRO A 51 -0.61 26.69 -26.97
CA PRO A 51 0.65 26.08 -27.37
C PRO A 51 1.65 27.10 -27.94
N ASP A 52 1.19 28.17 -28.57
CA ASP A 52 2.06 29.18 -29.18
C ASP A 52 2.69 30.06 -28.08
N LEU A 53 1.92 30.36 -27.03
CA LEU A 53 2.42 31.03 -25.83
C LEU A 53 3.40 30.12 -25.04
N HIS A 54 3.14 28.81 -24.99
CA HIS A 54 4.06 27.85 -24.37
C HIS A 54 5.40 27.81 -25.11
N GLN A 55 5.40 27.73 -26.44
CA GLN A 55 6.62 27.74 -27.24
C GLN A 55 7.43 29.03 -27.03
N GLN A 56 6.78 30.20 -27.01
CA GLN A 56 7.43 31.47 -26.69
C GLN A 56 8.11 31.49 -25.31
N PHE A 57 7.55 30.79 -24.31
CA PHE A 57 8.19 30.64 -23.01
C PHE A 57 9.36 29.64 -23.04
N GLU A 58 9.27 28.55 -23.81
CA GLU A 58 10.39 27.62 -24.01
C GLU A 58 11.57 28.30 -24.70
N ASP A 59 11.34 28.97 -25.83
CA ASP A 59 12.36 29.66 -26.62
C ASP A 59 13.10 30.70 -25.76
N ARG A 60 12.33 31.53 -25.04
CA ARG A 60 12.86 32.54 -24.12
C ARG A 60 13.58 31.92 -22.92
N THR A 61 13.16 30.75 -22.46
CA THR A 61 13.86 30.00 -21.41
C THR A 61 15.20 29.47 -21.92
N ALA A 62 15.25 28.96 -23.16
CA ALA A 62 16.48 28.50 -23.80
C ALA A 62 17.48 29.65 -24.01
N GLU A 63 17.04 30.84 -24.43
CA GLU A 63 17.86 32.06 -24.49
C GLU A 63 18.48 32.40 -23.12
N PHE A 64 17.66 32.43 -22.07
CA PHE A 64 18.13 32.73 -20.71
C PHE A 64 19.08 31.65 -20.17
N ILE A 65 18.87 30.37 -20.49
CA ILE A 65 19.80 29.28 -20.12
C ILE A 65 21.13 29.43 -20.86
N ALA A 66 21.11 29.67 -22.17
CA ALA A 66 22.32 29.88 -22.97
C ALA A 66 23.11 31.12 -22.54
N ALA A 67 22.43 32.18 -22.10
CA ALA A 67 23.06 33.35 -21.49
C ALA A 67 23.63 33.03 -20.09
N SER A 68 22.95 32.19 -19.31
CA SER A 68 23.40 31.79 -17.96
C SER A 68 24.62 30.87 -18.00
N GLN A 69 24.71 29.96 -18.98
CA GLN A 69 25.86 29.07 -19.13
C GLN A 69 27.18 29.84 -19.27
N LYS A 70 27.19 30.94 -20.03
CA LYS A 70 28.35 31.83 -20.18
C LYS A 70 28.86 32.41 -18.86
N TRP A 71 27.99 32.57 -17.86
CA TRP A 71 28.37 33.00 -16.52
C TRP A 71 28.84 31.85 -15.63
N LEU A 72 28.39 30.62 -15.90
CA LEU A 72 28.81 29.39 -15.19
C LEU A 72 30.17 28.86 -15.69
N ASP A 73 30.53 29.13 -16.94
CA ASP A 73 31.82 28.76 -17.52
C ASP A 73 33.00 29.64 -17.00
N LEU A 74 32.70 30.72 -16.26
CA LEU A 74 33.70 31.59 -15.64
C LEU A 74 34.15 31.02 -14.27
N PRO A 75 35.45 30.81 -14.03
CA PRO A 75 35.94 30.16 -12.81
C PRO A 75 35.86 31.05 -11.55
N GLU A 76 35.93 32.38 -11.69
CA GLU A 76 35.79 33.35 -10.60
C GLU A 76 35.26 34.69 -11.13
N ILE A 77 34.48 35.40 -10.31
CA ILE A 77 33.93 36.72 -10.62
C ILE A 77 34.75 37.76 -9.85
N THR A 78 35.76 38.32 -10.50
CA THR A 78 36.71 39.26 -9.88
C THR A 78 36.40 40.73 -10.12
N GLU A 79 35.47 41.06 -11.02
CA GLU A 79 35.12 42.43 -11.40
C GLU A 79 33.70 42.81 -10.97
N GLU A 80 33.53 44.04 -10.47
CA GLU A 80 32.22 44.54 -10.00
C GLU A 80 31.18 44.60 -11.13
N ALA A 81 31.59 44.92 -12.36
CA ALA A 81 30.70 44.95 -13.52
C ALA A 81 30.09 43.56 -13.83
N HIS A 82 30.87 42.48 -13.65
CA HIS A 82 30.36 41.11 -13.80
C HIS A 82 29.38 40.74 -12.69
N ALA A 83 29.60 41.19 -11.45
CA ALA A 83 28.65 40.98 -10.35
C ALA A 83 27.32 41.72 -10.56
N GLN A 84 27.36 42.94 -11.11
CA GLN A 84 26.16 43.71 -11.48
C GLN A 84 25.39 43.02 -12.62
N ALA A 85 26.08 42.66 -13.72
CA ALA A 85 25.47 41.96 -14.86
C ALA A 85 24.89 40.58 -14.48
N LEU A 86 25.54 39.83 -13.58
CA LEU A 86 24.99 38.58 -13.06
C LEU A 86 23.73 38.82 -12.19
N THR A 87 23.69 39.92 -11.43
CA THR A 87 22.50 40.28 -10.65
C THR A 87 21.31 40.59 -11.57
N ASP A 88 21.54 41.32 -12.66
CA ASP A 88 20.52 41.59 -13.69
C ASP A 88 20.03 40.29 -14.38
N GLN A 89 20.95 39.37 -14.69
CA GLN A 89 20.61 38.05 -15.25
C GLN A 89 19.75 37.21 -14.30
N ILE A 90 20.10 37.18 -13.00
CA ILE A 90 19.32 36.50 -11.96
C ILE A 90 17.91 37.11 -11.83
N ASP A 91 17.79 38.43 -11.87
CA ASP A 91 16.48 39.10 -11.82
C ASP A 91 15.68 38.94 -13.12
N GLY A 92 16.34 38.81 -14.27
CA GLY A 92 15.72 38.41 -15.53
C GLY A 92 15.09 37.02 -15.46
N LEU A 93 15.83 36.02 -14.97
CA LEU A 93 15.34 34.66 -14.71
C LEU A 93 14.14 34.66 -13.75
N ARG A 94 14.21 35.41 -12.65
CA ARG A 94 13.11 35.54 -11.68
C ARG A 94 11.86 36.17 -12.29
N LYS A 95 12.01 37.17 -13.17
CA LYS A 95 10.90 37.81 -13.89
C LYS A 95 10.27 36.87 -14.91
N LEU A 96 11.06 36.08 -15.63
CA LEU A 96 10.56 35.06 -16.56
C LEU A 96 9.78 33.96 -15.82
N PHE A 97 10.34 33.42 -14.72
CA PHE A 97 9.68 32.43 -13.87
C PHE A 97 8.28 32.88 -13.41
N LYS A 98 8.15 34.13 -12.93
CA LYS A 98 6.85 34.69 -12.52
C LYS A 98 5.83 34.70 -13.66
N LYS A 99 6.22 35.16 -14.86
CA LYS A 99 5.34 35.19 -16.03
C LYS A 99 4.86 33.81 -16.47
N VAL A 100 5.73 32.80 -16.38
CA VAL A 100 5.37 31.40 -16.67
C VAL A 100 4.36 30.88 -15.64
N ASP A 101 4.53 31.18 -14.35
CA ASP A 101 3.59 30.72 -13.31
C ASP A 101 2.26 31.50 -13.33
N GLU A 102 2.28 32.78 -13.72
CA GLU A 102 1.09 33.59 -14.02
C GLU A 102 0.29 32.96 -15.17
N ALA A 103 0.90 32.75 -16.34
CA ALA A 103 0.25 32.14 -17.50
C ALA A 103 -0.27 30.70 -17.21
N ARG A 104 0.50 29.90 -16.46
CA ARG A 104 0.07 28.59 -15.95
C ARG A 104 -1.15 28.68 -15.05
N THR A 105 -1.20 29.69 -14.18
CA THR A 105 -2.32 29.91 -13.25
C THR A 105 -3.57 30.36 -14.00
N GLU A 106 -3.43 31.25 -14.99
CA GLU A 106 -4.52 31.70 -15.87
C GLU A 106 -5.10 30.55 -16.70
N ALA A 107 -4.26 29.77 -17.39
CA ALA A 107 -4.71 28.59 -18.15
C ALA A 107 -5.42 27.55 -17.26
N LYS A 108 -4.95 27.38 -16.01
CA LYS A 108 -5.54 26.43 -15.06
C LYS A 108 -6.83 26.93 -14.40
N ALA A 109 -7.02 28.25 -14.27
CA ALA A 109 -8.16 28.87 -13.58
C ALA A 109 -9.55 28.42 -14.10
N PRO A 110 -9.87 28.43 -15.40
CA PRO A 110 -11.19 28.00 -15.89
C PRO A 110 -11.45 26.52 -15.63
N HIS A 111 -10.42 25.67 -15.72
CA HIS A 111 -10.55 24.24 -15.43
C HIS A 111 -10.78 23.96 -13.94
N LEU A 112 -10.14 24.72 -13.03
CA LEU A 112 -10.42 24.65 -11.60
C LEU A 112 -11.83 25.17 -11.26
N ALA A 113 -12.27 26.26 -11.89
CA ALA A 113 -13.62 26.79 -11.71
C ALA A 113 -14.69 25.79 -12.19
N ALA A 114 -14.49 25.17 -13.35
CA ALA A 114 -15.37 24.12 -13.87
C ALA A 114 -15.39 22.88 -12.97
N GLY A 115 -14.22 22.41 -12.51
CA GLY A 115 -14.13 21.31 -11.54
C GLY A 115 -14.87 21.61 -10.24
N LYS A 116 -14.68 22.82 -9.70
CA LYS A 116 -15.39 23.27 -8.50
C LYS A 116 -16.91 23.33 -8.72
N ALA A 117 -17.39 23.82 -9.87
CA ALA A 117 -18.82 23.85 -10.17
C ALA A 117 -19.45 22.43 -10.22
N VAL A 118 -18.70 21.44 -10.72
CA VAL A 118 -19.10 20.02 -10.66
C VAL A 118 -19.14 19.52 -9.21
N ASP A 119 -18.10 19.78 -8.41
CA ASP A 119 -18.08 19.37 -7.01
C ASP A 119 -19.13 20.06 -6.14
N ASP A 120 -19.46 21.33 -6.40
CA ASP A 120 -20.53 22.07 -5.73
C ASP A 120 -21.92 21.52 -6.11
N ALA A 121 -22.13 21.05 -7.35
CA ALA A 121 -23.37 20.43 -7.79
C ALA A 121 -23.57 19.01 -7.19
N PHE A 122 -22.52 18.17 -7.20
CA PHE A 122 -22.62 16.79 -6.71
C PHE A 122 -22.33 16.63 -5.21
N GLY A 123 -21.65 17.58 -4.58
CA GLY A 123 -21.29 17.57 -3.17
C GLY A 123 -22.49 17.41 -2.23
N PRO A 124 -23.58 18.18 -2.36
CA PRO A 124 -24.80 18.01 -1.57
C PRO A 124 -25.45 16.63 -1.74
N ILE A 125 -25.40 16.05 -2.95
CA ILE A 125 -25.95 14.72 -3.24
C ILE A 125 -25.10 13.65 -2.53
N LYS A 126 -23.77 13.71 -2.69
CA LYS A 126 -22.81 12.83 -1.99
C LYS A 126 -23.02 12.89 -0.47
N LYS A 127 -23.10 14.09 0.11
CA LYS A 127 -23.34 14.31 1.56
C LYS A 127 -24.65 13.69 2.04
N ARG A 128 -25.77 13.86 1.31
CA ARG A 128 -27.06 13.25 1.67
C ARG A 128 -26.99 11.72 1.66
N LEU A 129 -26.39 11.13 0.62
CA LEU A 129 -26.19 9.68 0.53
C LEU A 129 -25.28 9.15 1.65
N GLU A 130 -24.21 9.87 1.99
CA GLU A 130 -23.31 9.51 3.08
C GLU A 130 -24.01 9.55 4.44
N VAL A 131 -24.81 10.58 4.73
CA VAL A 131 -25.63 10.65 5.95
C VAL A 131 -26.58 9.46 6.04
N CYS A 132 -27.35 9.17 4.98
CA CYS A 132 -28.24 8.00 4.95
C CYS A 132 -27.48 6.68 5.16
N ALA A 133 -26.33 6.50 4.50
CA ALA A 133 -25.51 5.30 4.64
C ALA A 133 -24.94 5.16 6.06
N ASN A 134 -24.56 6.27 6.71
CA ASN A 134 -24.01 6.25 8.06
C ASN A 134 -25.10 5.99 9.13
N GLU A 135 -26.31 6.52 8.98
CA GLU A 135 -27.44 6.18 9.86
C GLU A 135 -27.87 4.70 9.72
N LEU A 136 -27.84 4.15 8.50
CA LEU A 136 -28.08 2.72 8.29
C LEU A 136 -26.97 1.85 8.91
N LYS A 137 -25.70 2.24 8.79
CA LYS A 137 -24.57 1.56 9.47
C LYS A 137 -24.75 1.56 11.00
N LYS A 138 -25.10 2.69 11.61
CA LYS A 138 -25.37 2.78 13.07
C LYS A 138 -26.48 1.83 13.52
N LYS A 139 -27.54 1.66 12.72
CA LYS A 139 -28.60 0.68 12.99
C LYS A 139 -28.15 -0.77 12.80
N PHE A 140 -27.19 -1.01 11.90
CA PHE A 140 -26.67 -2.34 11.58
C PHE A 140 -25.58 -2.83 12.55
N GLU A 141 -24.81 -1.90 13.13
CA GLU A 141 -23.68 -2.18 14.02
C GLU A 141 -24.04 -3.04 15.25
N PRO A 142 -25.12 -2.78 16.01
CA PRO A 142 -25.53 -3.63 17.13
C PRO A 142 -25.79 -5.10 16.73
N TRP A 143 -26.33 -5.32 15.53
CA TRP A 143 -26.54 -6.68 15.00
C TRP A 143 -25.20 -7.36 14.70
N MET A 144 -24.25 -6.66 14.06
CA MET A 144 -22.90 -7.17 13.82
C MET A 144 -22.16 -7.50 15.13
N VAL A 145 -22.27 -6.65 16.15
CA VAL A 145 -21.69 -6.89 17.48
C VAL A 145 -22.32 -8.13 18.12
N ALA A 146 -23.64 -8.28 18.07
CA ALA A 146 -24.32 -9.47 18.59
C ALA A 146 -23.93 -10.77 17.85
N GLN A 147 -23.75 -10.73 16.52
CA GLN A 147 -23.25 -11.89 15.77
C GLN A 147 -21.81 -12.23 16.14
N ARG A 148 -20.94 -11.23 16.31
CA ARG A 148 -19.56 -11.44 16.76
C ARG A 148 -19.51 -12.04 18.17
N GLN A 149 -20.33 -11.56 19.10
CA GLN A 149 -20.43 -12.11 20.45
C GLN A 149 -20.94 -13.56 20.46
N LYS A 150 -21.92 -13.90 19.61
CA LYS A 150 -22.39 -15.29 19.44
C LYS A 150 -21.29 -16.20 18.91
N ALA A 151 -20.58 -15.77 17.86
CA ALA A 151 -19.46 -16.54 17.31
C ALA A 151 -18.31 -16.70 18.32
N GLU A 152 -17.98 -15.67 19.11
CA GLU A 152 -16.96 -15.78 20.15
C GLU A 152 -17.40 -16.72 21.29
N ALA A 153 -18.68 -16.67 21.69
CA ALA A 153 -19.22 -17.59 22.68
C ALA A 153 -19.21 -19.05 22.18
N GLU A 154 -19.54 -19.28 20.90
CA GLU A 154 -19.47 -20.58 20.25
C GLU A 154 -18.01 -21.07 20.11
N GLU A 155 -17.09 -20.22 19.66
CA GLU A 155 -15.65 -20.54 19.60
C GLU A 155 -15.10 -20.88 21.00
N ARG A 156 -15.50 -20.13 22.02
CA ARG A 156 -15.13 -20.40 23.43
C ARG A 156 -15.73 -21.72 23.93
N ALA A 157 -16.93 -22.10 23.50
CA ALA A 157 -17.52 -23.39 23.79
C ALA A 157 -16.78 -24.54 23.08
N ARG A 158 -16.51 -24.40 21.77
CA ARG A 158 -15.74 -25.37 20.96
C ARG A 158 -14.33 -25.59 21.52
N ARG A 159 -13.64 -24.54 21.97
CA ARG A 159 -12.33 -24.63 22.62
C ARG A 159 -12.41 -25.38 23.96
N LYS A 160 -13.37 -25.05 24.83
CA LYS A 160 -13.59 -25.78 26.10
C LYS A 160 -13.92 -27.25 25.89
N GLU A 161 -14.67 -27.57 24.83
CA GLU A 161 -14.99 -28.94 24.44
C GLU A 161 -13.75 -29.70 24.00
N ALA A 162 -12.95 -29.11 23.09
CA ALA A 162 -11.68 -29.68 22.64
C ALA A 162 -10.69 -29.87 23.80
N ASP A 163 -10.55 -28.88 24.69
CA ASP A 163 -9.70 -28.99 25.89
C ASP A 163 -10.15 -30.13 26.83
N ARG A 164 -11.47 -30.37 26.96
CA ARG A 164 -11.98 -31.48 27.78
C ARG A 164 -11.72 -32.82 27.11
N GLN A 165 -12.08 -32.99 25.84
CA GLN A 165 -11.84 -34.25 25.11
C GLN A 165 -10.35 -34.58 25.00
N ARG A 166 -9.48 -33.58 24.85
CA ARG A 166 -8.03 -33.77 24.88
C ARG A 166 -7.55 -34.32 26.23
N ARG A 167 -8.03 -33.78 27.36
CA ARG A 167 -7.70 -34.30 28.70
C ARG A 167 -8.21 -35.72 28.90
N GLU A 168 -9.45 -36.00 28.48
CA GLU A 168 -10.05 -37.34 28.56
C GLU A 168 -9.27 -38.36 27.70
N ALA A 169 -8.76 -37.96 26.53
CA ALA A 169 -7.89 -38.77 25.68
C ALA A 169 -6.50 -38.99 26.30
N GLU A 170 -5.86 -37.95 26.84
CA GLU A 170 -4.57 -38.05 27.54
C GLU A 170 -4.65 -38.98 28.75
N GLU A 171 -5.73 -38.90 29.54
CA GLU A 171 -5.99 -39.82 30.65
C GLU A 171 -6.25 -41.26 30.18
N ALA A 172 -7.00 -41.45 29.09
CA ALA A 172 -7.26 -42.78 28.53
C ALA A 172 -5.98 -43.43 27.98
N VAL A 173 -5.14 -42.69 27.27
CA VAL A 173 -3.82 -43.14 26.82
C VAL A 173 -2.94 -43.52 28.02
N ARG A 174 -2.92 -42.69 29.08
CA ARG A 174 -2.15 -42.98 30.30
C ARG A 174 -2.64 -44.25 31.01
N LYS A 175 -3.95 -44.49 31.09
CA LYS A 175 -4.54 -45.73 31.65
C LYS A 175 -4.21 -46.95 30.78
N ALA A 176 -4.37 -46.84 29.45
CA ALA A 176 -4.06 -47.92 28.51
C ALA A 176 -2.57 -48.31 28.49
N GLN A 177 -1.67 -47.34 28.72
CA GLN A 177 -0.23 -47.59 28.88
C GLN A 177 0.09 -48.27 30.22
N ALA A 178 -0.61 -47.93 31.30
CA ALA A 178 -0.41 -48.55 32.62
C ALA A 178 -0.95 -49.99 32.67
N GLU A 179 -2.14 -50.24 32.12
CA GLU A 179 -2.83 -51.53 32.20
C GLU A 179 -2.42 -52.52 31.10
N ASN A 180 -1.75 -52.05 30.03
CA ASN A 180 -1.31 -52.82 28.86
C ASN A 180 -2.38 -53.64 28.11
N ASN A 181 -3.66 -53.48 28.48
CA ASN A 181 -4.79 -54.19 27.90
C ASN A 181 -5.12 -53.70 26.48
N LEU A 182 -5.40 -54.63 25.56
CA LEU A 182 -5.83 -54.33 24.19
C LEU A 182 -7.14 -53.55 24.15
N ALA A 183 -8.11 -53.86 25.03
CA ALA A 183 -9.39 -53.15 25.09
C ALA A 183 -9.19 -51.66 25.46
N ALA A 184 -8.34 -51.38 26.46
CA ALA A 184 -8.02 -50.01 26.86
C ALA A 184 -7.30 -49.23 25.75
N LYS A 185 -6.50 -49.90 24.91
CA LYS A 185 -5.85 -49.27 23.74
C LYS A 185 -6.87 -48.85 22.67
N PHE A 186 -7.89 -49.66 22.39
CA PHE A 186 -8.98 -49.28 21.49
C PHE A 186 -9.79 -48.08 22.04
N GLU A 187 -10.14 -48.06 23.33
CA GLU A 187 -10.81 -46.90 23.93
C GLU A 187 -9.98 -45.62 23.90
N ALA A 188 -8.66 -45.74 24.09
CA ALA A 188 -7.74 -44.61 23.99
C ALA A 188 -7.63 -44.08 22.55
N GLU A 189 -7.66 -44.95 21.54
CA GLU A 189 -7.63 -44.57 20.13
C GLU A 189 -8.92 -43.85 19.71
N GLU A 190 -10.10 -44.34 20.12
CA GLU A 190 -11.38 -43.67 19.83
C GLU A 190 -11.47 -42.30 20.52
N LYS A 191 -11.01 -42.17 21.77
CA LYS A 191 -10.93 -40.88 22.46
C LYS A 191 -9.92 -39.93 21.79
N ALA A 192 -8.80 -40.44 21.29
CA ALA A 192 -7.84 -39.64 20.53
C ALA A 192 -8.42 -39.14 19.19
N LYS A 193 -9.22 -39.95 18.49
CA LYS A 193 -9.95 -39.53 17.28
C LYS A 193 -10.99 -38.45 17.59
N ALA A 194 -11.78 -38.63 18.66
CA ALA A 194 -12.76 -37.63 19.10
C ALA A 194 -12.08 -36.28 19.43
N ALA A 195 -10.99 -36.30 20.21
CA ALA A 195 -10.20 -35.11 20.52
C ALA A 195 -9.63 -34.45 19.25
N ALA A 196 -9.16 -35.22 18.27
CA ALA A 196 -8.65 -34.69 17.01
C ALA A 196 -9.74 -34.01 16.15
N GLU A 197 -10.96 -34.54 16.12
CA GLU A 197 -12.09 -33.89 15.43
C GLU A 197 -12.58 -32.64 16.19
N ALA A 198 -12.64 -32.68 17.53
CA ALA A 198 -12.95 -31.51 18.35
C ALA A 198 -11.92 -30.38 18.15
N GLU A 199 -10.62 -30.71 18.09
CA GLU A 199 -9.57 -29.73 17.75
C GLU A 199 -9.73 -29.15 16.34
N LYS A 200 -10.10 -29.95 15.33
CA LYS A 200 -10.38 -29.45 13.98
C LYS A 200 -11.54 -28.47 13.98
N LEU A 201 -12.64 -28.79 14.67
CA LEU A 201 -13.83 -27.94 14.79
C LEU A 201 -13.56 -26.65 15.58
N ALA A 202 -12.65 -26.68 16.55
CA ALA A 202 -12.20 -25.50 17.30
C ALA A 202 -11.22 -24.61 16.51
N LYS A 203 -10.44 -25.18 15.56
CA LYS A 203 -9.54 -24.44 14.66
C LYS A 203 -10.28 -23.82 13.46
N GLN A 204 -11.48 -24.27 13.14
CA GLN A 204 -12.31 -23.66 12.09
C GLN A 204 -12.84 -22.29 12.52
N ARG A 205 -12.48 -21.24 11.76
CA ARG A 205 -12.94 -19.87 12.00
C ARG A 205 -14.42 -19.74 11.61
N ILE A 206 -15.23 -19.19 12.53
CA ILE A 206 -16.62 -18.84 12.25
C ILE A 206 -16.66 -17.54 11.45
N ASP A 207 -17.32 -17.56 10.29
CA ASP A 207 -17.47 -16.39 9.41
C ASP A 207 -18.57 -15.46 9.94
N THR A 208 -18.16 -14.35 10.55
CA THR A 208 -19.05 -13.33 11.13
C THR A 208 -19.41 -12.20 10.16
N ASN A 209 -19.01 -12.31 8.89
CA ASN A 209 -19.13 -11.21 7.94
C ASN A 209 -20.51 -11.17 7.26
N ALA A 210 -21.10 -9.98 7.14
CA ALA A 210 -22.39 -9.80 6.52
C ALA A 210 -22.29 -9.73 4.99
N LYS A 211 -22.79 -10.76 4.31
CA LYS A 211 -22.81 -10.88 2.85
C LYS A 211 -24.03 -10.17 2.25
N SER A 212 -23.87 -9.61 1.05
CA SER A 212 -24.99 -8.99 0.32
C SER A 212 -25.96 -10.05 -0.20
N ALA A 213 -27.26 -9.88 0.07
CA ALA A 213 -28.31 -10.80 -0.39
C ALA A 213 -28.39 -10.91 -1.93
N THR A 214 -27.98 -9.86 -2.67
CA THR A 214 -27.99 -9.84 -4.14
C THR A 214 -26.61 -10.09 -4.75
N GLY A 215 -25.58 -10.37 -3.94
CA GLY A 215 -24.19 -10.57 -4.39
C GLY A 215 -23.47 -9.33 -4.95
N SER A 216 -24.19 -8.26 -5.29
CA SER A 216 -23.64 -7.03 -5.87
C SER A 216 -23.03 -6.08 -4.84
N GLY A 217 -23.48 -6.14 -3.58
CA GLY A 217 -22.91 -5.32 -2.49
C GLY A 217 -21.65 -5.93 -1.90
N ARG A 218 -20.68 -5.08 -1.52
CA ARG A 218 -19.52 -5.53 -0.72
C ARG A 218 -19.96 -6.07 0.63
N THR A 219 -19.30 -7.13 1.07
CA THR A 219 -19.42 -7.68 2.43
C THR A 219 -19.06 -6.62 3.48
N ILE A 220 -19.89 -6.48 4.51
CA ILE A 220 -19.65 -5.57 5.64
C ILE A 220 -19.02 -6.37 6.79
N ALA A 221 -17.86 -5.92 7.25
CA ALA A 221 -17.09 -6.51 8.34
C ALA A 221 -16.84 -5.47 9.43
N LEU A 222 -16.82 -5.88 10.70
CA LEU A 222 -16.37 -5.03 11.80
C LEU A 222 -14.85 -4.84 11.70
N ARG A 223 -14.39 -3.58 11.70
CA ARG A 223 -12.95 -3.27 11.72
C ARG A 223 -12.41 -3.44 13.13
N THR A 224 -11.37 -4.24 13.30
CA THR A 224 -10.58 -4.24 14.53
C THR A 224 -9.74 -2.96 14.58
N VAL A 225 -9.88 -2.18 15.63
CA VAL A 225 -8.98 -1.08 15.99
C VAL A 225 -8.12 -1.56 17.14
N HIS A 226 -6.80 -1.38 17.02
CA HIS A 226 -5.85 -1.69 18.08
C HIS A 226 -5.45 -0.37 18.74
N GLU A 227 -6.03 -0.09 19.90
CA GLU A 227 -5.58 0.97 20.79
C GLU A 227 -4.40 0.45 21.63
N VAL A 228 -3.39 1.29 21.84
CA VAL A 228 -2.14 0.91 22.52
C VAL A 228 -1.91 1.86 23.68
N GLU A 229 -2.06 1.36 24.90
CA GLU A 229 -1.70 2.08 26.12
C GLU A 229 -0.21 1.88 26.43
N ILE A 230 0.52 2.98 26.67
CA ILE A 230 1.96 2.92 26.96
C ILE A 230 2.17 2.73 28.46
N VAL A 231 2.28 1.48 28.90
CA VAL A 231 2.50 1.12 30.31
C VAL A 231 3.91 1.51 30.80
N ASN A 232 4.94 1.38 29.95
CA ASN A 232 6.32 1.75 30.29
C ASN A 232 7.06 2.31 29.07
N ILE A 233 7.34 3.62 29.11
CA ILE A 233 7.95 4.35 28.00
C ILE A 233 9.41 3.94 27.74
N ASN A 234 10.15 3.52 28.77
CA ASN A 234 11.56 3.14 28.63
C ASN A 234 11.71 1.81 27.88
N LEU A 235 10.86 0.83 28.19
CA LEU A 235 10.84 -0.45 27.45
C LEU A 235 10.38 -0.24 26.00
N LEU A 236 9.39 0.63 25.78
CA LEU A 236 8.92 0.99 24.44
C LEU A 236 10.02 1.68 23.62
N PHE A 237 10.74 2.62 24.24
CA PHE A 237 11.86 3.31 23.61
C PHE A 237 13.00 2.34 23.26
N MET A 238 13.37 1.44 24.16
CA MET A 238 14.40 0.42 23.88
C MET A 238 14.02 -0.52 22.72
N HIS A 239 12.73 -0.84 22.58
CA HIS A 239 12.24 -1.62 21.43
C HIS A 239 12.33 -0.86 20.10
N TYR A 240 12.06 0.45 20.09
CA TYR A 240 12.07 1.27 18.87
C TYR A 240 13.38 2.05 18.61
N ARG A 241 14.39 1.96 19.49
CA ARG A 241 15.63 2.76 19.41
C ARG A 241 16.34 2.68 18.05
N ASP A 242 16.27 1.53 17.39
CA ASP A 242 16.96 1.22 16.14
C ASP A 242 16.12 1.58 14.88
N ARG A 243 14.93 2.19 15.06
CA ARG A 243 14.11 2.70 13.94
C ARG A 243 14.62 4.07 13.49
N PRO A 244 14.75 4.32 12.18
CA PRO A 244 15.24 5.61 11.66
C PRO A 244 14.34 6.79 12.07
N GLU A 245 13.02 6.57 12.13
CA GLU A 245 12.02 7.57 12.57
C GLU A 245 12.28 8.08 13.99
N VAL A 246 12.73 7.21 14.90
CA VAL A 246 13.07 7.58 16.28
C VAL A 246 14.38 8.37 16.32
N ALA A 247 15.38 7.97 15.52
CA ALA A 247 16.63 8.72 15.39
C ALA A 247 16.39 10.13 14.82
N GLU A 248 15.52 10.28 13.82
CA GLU A 248 15.12 11.58 13.28
C GLU A 248 14.36 12.43 14.30
N LEU A 249 13.45 11.83 15.09
CA LEU A 249 12.74 12.50 16.15
C LEU A 249 13.69 13.01 17.24
N LEU A 250 14.61 12.16 17.70
CA LEU A 250 15.65 12.53 18.68
C LEU A 250 16.55 13.64 18.13
N HIS A 251 16.97 13.58 16.86
CA HIS A 251 17.75 14.63 16.22
C HIS A 251 16.97 15.95 16.12
N ARG A 252 15.66 15.90 15.82
CA ARG A 252 14.79 17.08 15.79
C ARG A 252 14.63 17.72 17.17
N LEU A 253 14.46 16.92 18.22
CA LEU A 253 14.40 17.38 19.60
C LEU A 253 15.74 17.99 20.04
N ALA A 254 16.87 17.30 19.82
CA ALA A 254 18.19 17.81 20.13
C ALA A 254 18.51 19.13 19.39
N LEU A 255 18.10 19.28 18.12
CA LEU A 255 18.22 20.55 17.39
C LEU A 255 17.30 21.65 17.93
N ALA A 256 16.12 21.31 18.46
CA ALA A 256 15.24 22.29 19.11
C ALA A 256 15.87 22.77 20.44
N ASP A 257 16.39 21.85 21.25
CA ASP A 257 17.03 22.16 22.53
C ASP A 257 18.32 22.99 22.35
N VAL A 258 19.15 22.67 21.35
CA VAL A 258 20.36 23.45 21.00
C VAL A 258 20.03 24.85 20.46
N ARG A 259 18.82 25.06 19.91
CA ARG A 259 18.33 26.39 19.49
C ARG A 259 17.66 27.16 20.63
N ALA A 260 17.12 26.47 21.63
CA ALA A 260 16.52 27.09 22.81
C ALA A 260 17.62 27.78 23.64
N LYS A 261 17.37 29.04 24.04
CA LYS A 261 18.33 29.81 24.86
C LYS A 261 18.36 29.39 26.33
N ASP A 262 17.38 28.60 26.76
CA ASP A 262 17.10 28.26 28.16
C ASP A 262 17.69 26.89 28.58
N VAL A 263 18.14 26.08 27.61
CA VAL A 263 18.68 24.74 27.85
C VAL A 263 20.21 24.76 27.79
N ASP A 264 20.84 24.28 28.86
CA ASP A 264 22.29 24.09 28.92
C ASP A 264 22.70 22.88 28.07
N HIS A 265 22.96 23.15 26.79
CA HIS A 265 23.35 22.20 25.75
C HIS A 265 24.56 21.31 26.10
N ARG A 266 25.34 21.64 27.14
CA ARG A 266 26.46 20.82 27.64
C ARG A 266 26.00 19.60 28.45
N LYS A 267 24.75 19.58 28.91
CA LYS A 267 24.18 18.50 29.75
C LYS A 267 23.42 17.43 28.96
N ILE A 268 23.23 17.62 27.66
CA ILE A 268 22.55 16.65 26.79
C ILE A 268 23.55 15.51 26.46
N PRO A 269 23.31 14.26 26.89
CA PRO A 269 24.25 13.17 26.62
C PRO A 269 24.22 12.77 25.14
N GLY A 270 25.39 12.41 24.60
CA GLY A 270 25.51 11.79 23.28
C GLY A 270 25.46 12.74 22.07
N ILE A 271 25.42 14.07 22.25
CA ILE A 271 25.46 15.04 21.15
C ILE A 271 26.84 15.68 20.96
N VAL A 272 27.20 16.00 19.71
CA VAL A 272 28.39 16.79 19.35
C VAL A 272 27.94 17.98 18.50
N ILE A 273 28.16 19.19 19.00
CA ILE A 273 27.65 20.43 18.38
C ILE A 273 28.71 21.02 17.45
N ASN A 274 28.56 20.77 16.15
CA ASN A 274 29.42 21.34 15.11
C ASN A 274 28.87 22.69 14.62
N LYS A 275 29.60 23.78 14.85
CA LYS A 275 29.28 25.10 14.29
C LYS A 275 29.88 25.22 12.87
N LYS A 276 29.04 25.51 11.88
CA LYS A 276 29.44 25.81 10.49
C LYS A 276 28.74 27.08 10.03
N SER A 277 29.42 27.92 9.24
CA SER A 277 28.77 29.04 8.56
C SER A 277 27.92 28.52 7.39
N ARG A 278 26.92 29.32 6.96
CA ARG A 278 26.00 28.88 5.89
C ARG A 278 26.73 28.61 4.57
N SER A 279 27.69 29.46 4.20
CA SER A 279 28.54 29.28 3.02
C SER A 279 29.38 28.00 3.03
N GLN A 280 29.77 27.50 4.21
CA GLN A 280 30.52 26.23 4.35
C GLN A 280 29.63 24.97 4.26
N LEU A 281 28.30 25.10 4.29
CA LEU A 281 27.39 23.98 4.07
C LEU A 281 27.11 23.80 2.57
N ASP A 282 26.86 24.91 1.87
CA ASP A 282 26.54 24.89 0.44
C ASP A 282 27.78 24.44 -0.38
N GLY A 283 28.99 24.87 0.00
CA GLY A 283 30.25 24.49 -0.65
C GLY A 283 30.70 23.03 -0.46
N LYS A 284 29.98 22.21 0.34
CA LYS A 284 30.30 20.77 0.49
C LYS A 284 29.32 19.84 -0.24
N ALA A 285 28.27 20.39 -0.87
CA ALA A 285 27.37 19.62 -1.72
C ALA A 285 27.98 19.28 -3.10
N SER A 286 29.05 19.98 -3.50
CA SER A 286 29.78 19.79 -4.76
C SER A 286 30.84 18.67 -4.70
N GLU A 287 31.32 18.27 -3.51
CA GLU A 287 32.23 17.13 -3.34
C GLU A 287 31.47 15.79 -3.27
N ILE A 288 30.84 15.41 -4.37
CA ILE A 288 30.47 13.99 -4.58
C ILE A 288 31.77 13.25 -4.88
N PRO A 289 32.24 12.30 -4.05
CA PRO A 289 33.45 11.55 -4.34
C PRO A 289 33.24 10.76 -5.63
N ALA A 290 34.13 10.98 -6.61
CA ALA A 290 34.14 10.21 -7.84
C ALA A 290 34.18 8.72 -7.48
N ARG A 291 33.29 7.92 -8.08
CA ARG A 291 33.38 6.46 -7.97
C ARG A 291 34.72 6.04 -8.57
N GLN A 292 35.65 5.61 -7.73
CA GLN A 292 36.77 4.83 -8.19
C GLN A 292 36.20 3.57 -8.83
N THR A 293 36.45 3.42 -10.13
CA THR A 293 36.21 2.21 -10.89
C THR A 293 37.55 1.58 -11.18
N ASP A 294 37.88 0.58 -10.37
CA ASP A 294 38.89 -0.46 -10.61
C ASP A 294 38.16 -1.82 -10.57
#